data_AF-A0A351MQS5-F1
#
_entry.id   AF-A0A351MQS5-F1
#
_cell.length_a   1.000
_cell.length_b   1.000
_cell.length_c   1.000
_cell.angle_alpha   90.00
_cell.angle_beta   90.00
_cell.angle_gamma   90.00
#
_symmetry.space_group_name_H-M   'P 1'
#
loop_
_entity.id
_entity.type
_entity.pdbx_description
1 polymer ?
#
loop_
_entity_poly.entity_id
_entity_poly.type
_entity_poly.pdbx_seq_one_letter_code
_entity_poly.pdbx_strand_id
1 'polypeptide(L)'
;MRHFLLAFLLFASLDAADKKQVLLVAGRPSHGPGEHEHNAGVQLLAKCLREGAADEVEVTVALNGQWPSDEIVAKADTILIYSDGGNG
;
A
#
# COMPACT_ATOMS: atom_id res chain seq x y z
N MET A 1 -38.48 -34.38 33.68
CA MET A 1 -38.27 -33.62 32.44
C MET A 1 -36.95 -32.86 32.60
N ARG A 2 -35.93 -33.20 31.81
CA ARG A 2 -34.56 -32.70 32.00
C ARG A 2 -34.34 -31.53 31.04
N HIS A 3 -34.34 -30.31 31.55
CA HIS A 3 -34.13 -29.10 30.76
C HIS A 3 -32.67 -29.06 30.26
N PHE A 4 -32.48 -29.21 28.95
CA PHE A 4 -31.22 -28.91 28.28
C PHE A 4 -31.20 -27.40 27.99
N LEU A 5 -30.43 -26.62 28.74
CA LEU A 5 -30.09 -25.26 28.33
C LEU A 5 -29.08 -25.35 27.18
N LEU A 6 -29.52 -25.02 25.96
CA LEU A 6 -28.60 -24.71 24.86
C LEU A 6 -28.04 -23.30 25.09
N ALA A 7 -26.75 -23.19 25.38
CA ALA A 7 -26.04 -21.92 25.35
C ALA A 7 -25.76 -21.53 23.90
N PHE A 8 -26.41 -20.46 23.43
CA PHE A 8 -26.20 -19.90 22.10
C PHE A 8 -24.99 -18.95 22.16
N LEU A 9 -23.82 -19.42 21.72
CA LEU A 9 -22.64 -18.56 21.57
C LEU A 9 -22.84 -17.65 20.34
N LEU A 10 -23.09 -16.36 20.57
CA LEU A 10 -22.98 -15.35 19.52
C LEU A 10 -21.49 -15.24 19.13
N PHE A 11 -21.13 -15.81 17.99
CA PHE A 11 -19.90 -15.42 17.30
C PHE A 11 -20.15 -14.05 16.67
N ALA A 12 -19.64 -13.00 17.31
CA ALA A 12 -19.51 -11.70 16.66
C ALA A 12 -18.40 -11.81 15.62
N SER A 13 -18.74 -11.58 14.35
CA SER A 13 -17.73 -11.40 13.30
C SER A 13 -16.94 -10.13 13.60
N LEU A 14 -15.63 -10.27 13.81
CA LEU A 14 -14.71 -9.15 13.76
C LEU A 14 -14.51 -8.81 12.29
N ASP A 15 -15.30 -7.89 11.75
CA ASP A 15 -15.02 -7.30 10.45
C ASP A 15 -13.73 -6.47 10.58
N ALA A 16 -12.64 -6.98 10.03
CA ALA A 16 -11.44 -6.18 9.82
C ALA A 16 -11.80 -5.07 8.81
N ALA A 17 -11.46 -3.83 9.14
CA ALA A 17 -11.66 -2.74 8.21
C ALA A 17 -10.87 -3.00 6.92
N ASP A 18 -11.45 -2.65 5.77
CA ASP A 18 -10.75 -2.78 4.49
C ASP A 18 -9.47 -1.93 4.50
N LYS A 19 -8.37 -2.55 4.05
CA LYS A 19 -7.07 -1.89 3.96
C LYS A 19 -7.11 -0.76 2.93
N LYS A 20 -6.46 0.35 3.23
CA LYS A 20 -6.28 1.46 2.31
C LYS A 20 -5.27 1.12 1.22
N GLN A 21 -5.63 1.44 -0.02
CA GLN A 21 -4.82 1.15 -1.19
C GLN A 21 -3.83 2.30 -1.43
N VAL A 22 -2.55 2.03 -1.19
CA VAL A 22 -1.46 3.01 -1.35
C VAL A 22 -0.67 2.69 -2.62
N LEU A 23 -0.62 3.64 -3.54
CA LEU A 23 0.19 3.58 -4.75
C LEU A 23 1.43 4.45 -4.58
N LEU A 24 2.61 3.85 -4.73
CA LEU A 24 3.89 4.54 -4.71
C LEU A 24 4.51 4.53 -6.12
N VAL A 25 4.75 5.70 -6.70
CA VAL A 25 5.30 5.86 -8.06
C VAL A 25 6.69 6.48 -7.98
N ALA A 26 7.69 5.79 -8.53
CA ALA A 26 9.05 6.28 -8.66
C ALA A 26 9.35 6.76 -10.09
N GLY A 27 10.06 7.88 -10.19
CA GLY A 27 10.68 8.33 -11.44
C GLY A 27 11.74 7.36 -11.98
N ARG A 28 12.26 7.64 -13.18
CA ARG A 28 13.44 6.94 -13.70
C ARG A 28 14.68 7.27 -12.85
N PRO A 29 15.71 6.41 -12.83
CA PRO A 29 17.02 6.81 -12.33
C PRO A 29 17.52 8.04 -13.11
N SER A 30 17.84 9.12 -12.40
CA SER A 30 18.22 10.42 -12.99
C SER A 30 19.43 11.07 -12.34
N HIS A 31 19.86 10.57 -11.18
CA HIS A 31 20.89 11.15 -10.32
C HIS A 31 22.07 10.19 -10.11
N GLY A 32 23.20 10.74 -9.67
CA GLY A 32 24.41 9.97 -9.37
C GLY A 32 24.36 9.26 -8.01
N PRO A 33 25.34 8.38 -7.72
CA PRO A 33 25.40 7.66 -6.45
C PRO A 33 25.45 8.60 -5.24
N GLY A 34 24.56 8.38 -4.27
CA GLY A 34 24.47 9.19 -3.04
C GLY A 34 23.55 10.42 -3.14
N GLU A 35 22.90 10.61 -4.29
CA GLU A 35 21.92 11.67 -4.52
C GLU A 35 20.46 11.13 -4.40
N HIS A 36 19.50 11.77 -5.07
CA HIS A 36 18.09 11.39 -5.03
C HIS A 36 17.83 10.04 -5.72
N GLU A 37 17.69 8.99 -4.92
CA GLU A 37 17.41 7.64 -5.42
C GLU A 37 15.91 7.31 -5.37
N HIS A 38 15.16 7.73 -6.39
CA HIS A 38 13.70 7.58 -6.47
C HIS A 38 13.22 6.13 -6.24
N ASN A 39 13.81 5.19 -6.98
CA ASN A 39 13.42 3.78 -6.94
C ASN A 39 13.77 3.13 -5.60
N ALA A 40 14.92 3.46 -5.02
CA ALA A 40 15.32 2.93 -3.73
C ALA A 40 14.45 3.50 -2.61
N GLY A 41 14.18 4.81 -2.63
CA GLY A 41 13.34 5.49 -1.65
C GLY A 41 11.92 4.93 -1.61
N VAL A 42 11.29 4.75 -2.77
CA VAL A 42 9.95 4.16 -2.86
C VAL A 42 9.92 2.71 -2.38
N GLN A 43 10.92 1.89 -2.73
CA GLN A 43 10.99 0.50 -2.27
C GLN A 43 11.21 0.40 -0.75
N LEU A 44 12.04 1.28 -0.18
CA LEU A 44 12.24 1.36 1.26
C LEU A 44 10.93 1.74 1.98
N LEU A 45 10.22 2.76 1.49
CA LEU A 45 8.94 3.15 2.05
C LEU A 45 7.90 2.03 1.92
N ALA A 46 7.85 1.33 0.78
CA ALA A 46 6.97 0.19 0.59
C ALA A 46 7.23 -0.92 1.62
N LYS A 47 8.51 -1.22 1.91
CA LYS A 47 8.88 -2.17 2.96
C LYS A 47 8.40 -1.70 4.33
N CYS A 48 8.68 -0.45 4.69
CA CYS A 48 8.25 0.12 5.98
C CYS A 48 6.73 0.08 6.16
N LEU A 49 5.94 0.38 5.12
CA LEU A 49 4.47 0.33 5.18
C LEU A 49 3.95 -1.10 5.31
N ARG A 50 4.50 -2.03 4.54
CA ARG A 50 4.12 -3.46 4.61
C ARG A 50 4.47 -4.10 5.95
N GLU A 51 5.50 -3.61 6.63
CA GLU A 51 5.90 -4.12 7.95
C GLU A 51 5.19 -3.39 9.10
N GLY A 52 5.12 -2.06 9.04
CA GLY A 52 4.67 -1.21 10.14
C GLY A 52 3.18 -0.85 10.12
N ALA A 53 2.50 -1.05 8.98
CA ALA A 53 1.08 -0.75 8.78
C ALA A 53 0.38 -1.90 8.03
N ALA A 54 0.84 -3.13 8.24
CA ALA A 54 0.39 -4.31 7.50
C ALA A 54 -1.13 -4.53 7.57
N ASP A 55 -1.75 -4.20 8.70
CA ASP A 55 -3.19 -4.36 8.93
C ASP A 55 -4.02 -3.18 8.41
N GLU A 56 -3.38 -2.08 8.01
CA GLU A 56 -4.05 -0.84 7.62
C GLU A 56 -3.97 -0.55 6.12
N VAL A 57 -2.88 -0.98 5.45
CA VAL A 57 -2.62 -0.61 4.04
C VAL A 57 -2.20 -1.79 3.17
N GLU A 58 -2.55 -1.70 1.89
CA GLU A 58 -2.05 -2.56 0.82
C GLU A 58 -1.27 -1.70 -0.19
N VAL A 59 -0.03 -2.09 -0.48
CA VAL A 59 0.94 -1.22 -1.16
C VAL A 59 1.28 -1.74 -2.56
N THR A 60 0.94 -0.93 -3.57
CA THR A 60 1.34 -1.12 -4.97
C THR A 60 2.48 -0.18 -5.32
N VAL A 61 3.44 -0.65 -6.11
CA VAL A 61 4.64 0.12 -6.50
C VAL A 61 4.77 0.17 -8.02
N ALA A 62 5.00 1.35 -8.57
CA ALA A 62 5.38 1.58 -9.97
C ALA A 62 6.80 2.16 -10.02
N LEU A 63 7.69 1.53 -10.77
CA LEU A 63 9.13 1.85 -10.79
C LEU A 63 9.58 2.37 -12.15
N ASN A 64 10.79 2.95 -12.18
CA ASN A 64 11.50 3.34 -13.40
C ASN A 64 10.71 4.29 -14.31
N GLY A 65 9.93 5.19 -13.72
CA GLY A 65 9.11 6.16 -14.45
C GLY A 65 7.97 5.52 -15.24
N GLN A 66 7.66 4.24 -15.02
CA GLN A 66 6.52 3.59 -15.65
C GLN A 66 5.24 4.07 -14.97
N TRP A 67 4.37 4.72 -15.73
CA TRP A 67 3.07 5.12 -15.21
C TRP A 67 2.18 3.89 -15.03
N PRO A 68 1.51 3.72 -13.86
CA PRO A 68 0.60 2.60 -13.62
C PRO A 68 -0.65 2.67 -14.50
N SER A 69 -1.36 1.55 -14.63
CA SER A 69 -2.63 1.51 -15.37
C SER A 69 -3.71 2.35 -14.69
N ASP A 70 -4.68 2.83 -15.47
CA ASP A 70 -5.81 3.60 -14.95
C ASP A 70 -6.60 2.86 -13.86
N GLU A 71 -6.68 1.53 -13.94
CA GLU A 71 -7.31 0.69 -12.91
C GLU A 71 -6.58 0.77 -11.57
N ILE A 72 -5.24 0.71 -11.58
CA ILE A 72 -4.41 0.84 -10.37
C ILE A 72 -4.55 2.25 -9.79
N VAL A 73 -4.56 3.27 -10.64
CA VAL A 73 -4.74 4.67 -10.23
C VAL A 73 -6.12 4.87 -9.61
N ALA A 74 -7.18 4.36 -10.25
CA ALA A 74 -8.56 4.50 -9.77
C ALA A 74 -8.82 3.75 -8.45
N LYS A 75 -8.08 2.67 -8.19
CA LYS A 75 -8.18 1.89 -6.95
C LYS A 75 -7.50 2.57 -5.76
N ALA A 76 -6.54 3.48 -5.99
CA ALA A 76 -5.72 4.04 -4.92
C ALA A 76 -6.50 5.03 -4.04
N ASP A 77 -6.52 4.79 -2.73
CA ASP A 77 -6.94 5.78 -1.72
C ASP A 77 -5.86 6.86 -1.54
N THR A 78 -4.60 6.54 -1.85
CA THR A 78 -3.46 7.46 -1.72
C THR A 78 -2.43 7.20 -2.80
N ILE A 79 -1.91 8.28 -3.39
CA ILE A 79 -0.85 8.23 -4.39
C ILE A 79 0.33 9.08 -3.89
N LEU A 80 1.50 8.47 -3.79
CA LEU A 80 2.77 9.15 -3.59
C LEU A 80 3.58 9.09 -4.88
N ILE A 81 4.15 10.22 -5.28
CA ILE A 81 5.04 10.32 -6.43
C ILE A 81 6.38 10.85 -5.93
N TYR A 82 7.45 10.10 -6.17
CA TYR A 82 8.82 10.54 -5.92
C TYR A 82 9.59 10.51 -7.24
N SER A 83 9.77 11.69 -7.82
CA SER A 83 10.41 11.90 -9.12
C SER A 83 10.89 13.34 -9.26
N ASP A 84 11.63 13.60 -10.33
CA ASP A 84 12.05 14.95 -10.75
C ASP A 84 10.90 15.84 -11.26
N GLY A 85 9.69 15.29 -11.39
CA GLY A 85 8.59 15.96 -12.09
C GLY A 85 8.70 15.80 -13.62
N GLY A 86 8.38 16.86 -14.37
CA GLY A 86 8.13 16.84 -15.83
C GLY A 86 9.26 16.27 -16.69
N ASN A 87 10.17 17.11 -17.18
CA ASN A 87 11.18 16.70 -18.19
C ASN A 87 12.28 15.75 -17.66
N GLY A 88 12.23 15.38 -16.38
CA GLY A 88 13.35 14.74 -15.70
C GLY A 88 14.43 15.75 -15.33
#